data_AF-A0A3C1LRQ6-F1
#
_entry.id   AF-A0A3C1LRQ6-F1
#
_cell.length_a   1.000
_cell.length_b   1.000
_cell.length_c   1.000
_cell.angle_alpha   90.00
_cell.angle_beta   90.00
_cell.angle_gamma   90.00
#
_symmetry.space_group_name_H-M   'P 1'
#
loop_
_entity.id
_entity.type
_entity.pdbx_description
1 polymer ?
#
loop_
_entity_poly.entity_id
_entity_poly.type
_entity_poly.pdbx_seq_one_letter_code
_entity_poly.pdbx_strand_id
1 'polypeptide(L)'
;MIVTVSQFNEYTGNFEDSESALELKTTILSAAQELVSEYLRFDPDEKWGESVPQLVRLTVLRIATLMLMEAGENIGVTGKSFSDNSRSFISYTNYSKYLNPLQTLREVAF
;
A
#
# COMPACT_ATOMS: atom_id res chain seq x y z
N MET A 1 -7.54 -5.53 7.35
CA MET A 1 -6.74 -4.57 6.55
C MET A 1 -6.38 -3.41 7.46
N ILE A 2 -5.09 -3.16 7.63
CA ILE A 2 -4.54 -2.27 8.68
C ILE A 2 -4.83 -0.79 8.41
N VAL A 3 -4.95 -0.43 7.13
CA VAL A 3 -5.21 0.92 6.64
C VAL A 3 -6.43 0.88 5.75
N THR A 4 -7.33 1.85 5.91
CA THR A 4 -8.56 1.96 5.10
C THR A 4 -8.35 2.83 3.86
N VAL A 5 -9.22 2.69 2.85
CA VAL A 5 -9.22 3.57 1.67
C VAL A 5 -9.42 5.04 2.06
N SER A 6 -10.23 5.34 3.08
CA SER A 6 -10.40 6.71 3.57
C SER A 6 -9.09 7.30 4.08
N GLN A 7 -8.33 6.53 4.88
CA GLN A 7 -7.01 6.96 5.36
C GLN A 7 -6.01 7.13 4.22
N PHE A 8 -6.09 6.29 3.19
CA PHE A 8 -5.25 6.41 2.01
C PHE A 8 -5.59 7.66 1.18
N ASN A 9 -6.89 7.98 1.02
CA ASN A 9 -7.34 9.19 0.36
C ASN A 9 -6.87 10.45 1.11
N GLU A 10 -7.00 10.47 2.45
CA GLU A 10 -6.48 11.57 3.28
C GLU A 10 -4.95 11.73 3.15
N TYR A 11 -4.22 10.61 3.13
CA TYR A 11 -2.77 10.62 3.03
C TYR A 11 -2.27 11.10 1.66
N THR A 12 -2.96 10.69 0.58
CA THR A 12 -2.58 11.02 -0.80
C THR A 12 -3.19 12.34 -1.29
N GLY A 13 -4.24 12.82 -0.64
CA GLY A 13 -5.08 13.91 -1.14
C GLY A 13 -5.98 13.53 -2.33
N ASN A 14 -6.04 12.24 -2.68
CA ASN A 14 -6.83 11.74 -3.81
C ASN A 14 -8.17 11.16 -3.31
N PHE A 15 -9.24 11.91 -3.50
CA PHE A 15 -10.60 11.53 -3.10
C PHE A 15 -11.45 10.94 -4.24
N GLU A 16 -10.83 10.55 -5.35
CA GLU A 16 -11.54 9.87 -6.45
C GLU A 16 -12.25 8.62 -5.94
N ASP A 17 -13.55 8.54 -6.22
CA ASP A 17 -14.48 7.56 -5.66
C ASP A 17 -15.22 6.75 -6.75
N SER A 18 -14.81 6.88 -8.02
CA SER A 18 -15.26 5.95 -9.06
C SER A 18 -14.97 4.50 -8.68
N GLU A 19 -15.85 3.60 -9.09
CA GLU A 19 -15.78 2.16 -8.77
C GLU A 19 -14.41 1.57 -9.15
N SER A 20 -13.90 1.92 -10.33
CA SER A 20 -12.56 1.50 -10.78
C SER A 20 -11.42 2.01 -9.90
N ALA A 21 -11.52 3.25 -9.41
CA ALA A 21 -10.49 3.82 -8.53
C ALA A 21 -10.54 3.17 -7.14
N LEU A 22 -11.73 2.88 -6.62
CA LEU A 22 -11.90 2.17 -5.35
C LEU A 22 -11.32 0.75 -5.41
N GLU A 23 -11.58 0.01 -6.50
CA GLU A 23 -11.02 -1.32 -6.73
C GLU A 23 -9.49 -1.28 -6.79
N LEU A 24 -8.93 -0.32 -7.53
CA LEU A 24 -7.49 -0.17 -7.65
C LEU A 24 -6.83 0.21 -6.32
N LYS A 25 -7.39 1.19 -5.60
CA LYS A 25 -6.91 1.60 -4.26
C LYS A 25 -6.93 0.42 -3.28
N THR A 26 -8.00 -0.37 -3.31
CA THR A 26 -8.13 -1.56 -2.46
C THR A 26 -7.08 -2.61 -2.82
N THR A 27 -6.88 -2.87 -4.11
CA THR A 27 -5.87 -3.82 -4.60
C THR A 27 -4.46 -3.40 -4.19
N ILE A 28 -4.13 -2.13 -4.33
CA ILE A 28 -2.83 -1.56 -3.96
C ILE A 28 -2.60 -1.64 -2.44
N LEU A 29 -3.62 -1.30 -1.63
CA LEU A 29 -3.49 -1.38 -0.17
C LEU A 29 -3.28 -2.81 0.30
N SER A 30 -3.99 -3.78 -0.29
CA SER A 30 -3.77 -5.21 -0.01
C SER A 30 -2.35 -5.64 -0.36
N ALA A 31 -1.86 -5.30 -1.56
CA ALA A 31 -0.50 -5.64 -1.99
C ALA A 31 0.58 -4.98 -1.10
N ALA A 32 0.38 -3.72 -0.71
CA ALA A 32 1.28 -3.03 0.19
C ALA A 32 1.30 -3.66 1.60
N GLN A 33 0.15 -4.12 2.11
CA GLN A 33 0.06 -4.83 3.38
C GLN A 33 0.78 -6.18 3.29
N GLU A 34 0.56 -6.96 2.23
CA GLU A 34 1.23 -8.25 2.02
C GLU A 34 2.76 -8.13 2.05
N LEU A 35 3.32 -7.12 1.37
CA LEU A 35 4.78 -6.87 1.40
C LEU A 35 5.30 -6.54 2.81
N VAL A 36 4.53 -5.77 3.59
CA VAL A 36 4.89 -5.43 4.96
C VAL A 36 4.82 -6.67 5.85
N SER A 37 3.78 -7.50 5.70
CA SER A 37 3.64 -8.77 6.42
C SER A 37 4.78 -9.74 6.08
N GLU A 38 5.14 -9.88 4.80
CA GLU A 38 6.27 -10.72 4.35
C GLU A 38 7.60 -10.23 4.95
N TYR A 39 7.81 -8.91 4.95
CA TYR A 39 9.00 -8.32 5.56
C TYR A 39 9.06 -8.59 7.07
N LEU A 40 7.96 -8.36 7.79
CA LEU A 40 7.85 -8.56 9.24
C LEU A 40 7.86 -10.03 9.67
N ARG A 41 7.50 -10.94 8.75
CA ARG A 41 7.33 -12.39 8.93
C ARG A 41 6.14 -12.80 9.81
N PHE A 42 5.15 -11.93 9.94
CA PHE A 42 3.87 -12.20 10.60
C PHE A 42 2.82 -11.24 10.04
N ASP A 43 1.54 -11.56 10.22
CA ASP A 43 0.46 -10.63 9.91
C ASP A 43 0.33 -9.57 11.03
N PRO A 44 0.58 -8.28 10.75
CA PRO A 44 0.49 -7.24 11.76
C PRO A 44 -0.94 -7.00 12.25
N ASP A 45 -1.94 -7.26 11.40
CA ASP A 45 -3.36 -7.15 11.75
C ASP A 45 -3.74 -8.24 12.77
N GLU A 46 -3.28 -9.47 12.56
CA GLU A 46 -3.50 -10.55 13.52
C GLU A 46 -2.74 -10.36 14.84
N LYS A 47 -1.48 -9.89 14.76
CA LYS A 47 -0.62 -9.75 15.94
C LYS A 47 -1.01 -8.59 16.85
N TRP A 48 -1.42 -7.46 16.26
CA TRP A 48 -1.66 -6.23 17.01
C TRP A 48 -3.09 -5.68 16.88
N GLY A 49 -3.83 -6.03 15.83
CA GLY A 49 -5.18 -5.51 15.56
C GLY A 49 -5.23 -3.98 15.59
N GLU A 50 -6.03 -3.43 16.50
CA GLU A 50 -6.17 -1.97 16.64
C GLU A 50 -4.90 -1.28 17.17
N SER A 51 -4.00 -2.03 17.81
CA SER A 51 -2.76 -1.53 18.41
C SER A 51 -1.54 -1.54 17.47
N VAL A 52 -1.75 -1.77 16.17
CA VAL A 52 -0.67 -1.73 15.17
C VAL A 52 0.12 -0.41 15.28
N PRO A 53 1.46 -0.45 15.41
CA PRO A 53 2.28 0.75 15.50
C PRO A 53 2.05 1.70 14.32
N GLN A 54 1.99 3.00 14.61
CA GLN A 54 1.81 4.03 13.56
C GLN A 54 2.87 3.97 12.47
N LEU A 55 4.10 3.55 12.82
CA LEU A 55 5.16 3.35 11.85
C LEU A 55 4.79 2.32 10.77
N VAL A 56 4.16 1.20 11.16
CA VAL A 56 3.73 0.14 10.23
C VAL A 56 2.63 0.68 9.31
N ARG A 57 1.63 1.38 9.87
CA ARG A 57 0.56 2.04 9.10
C ARG A 57 1.13 3.02 8.07
N LEU A 58 2.09 3.85 8.49
CA LEU A 58 2.74 4.82 7.62
C LEU A 58 3.57 4.14 6.52
N THR A 59 4.24 3.02 6.81
CA THR A 59 4.98 2.26 5.80
C THR A 59 4.05 1.67 4.75
N VAL A 60 2.91 1.09 5.15
CA VAL A 60 1.88 0.60 4.22
C VAL A 60 1.39 1.74 3.31
N LEU A 61 1.03 2.89 3.90
CA LEU A 61 0.62 4.09 3.14
C LEU A 61 1.67 4.53 2.13
N ARG A 62 2.95 4.59 2.53
CA ARG A 62 4.05 4.99 1.63
C ARG A 62 4.26 4.02 0.48
N ILE A 63 4.25 2.71 0.75
CA ILE A 63 4.39 1.67 -0.28
C ILE A 63 3.20 1.72 -1.24
N ALA A 64 1.98 1.82 -0.70
CA ALA A 64 0.76 1.97 -1.49
C ALA A 64 0.80 3.21 -2.40
N THR A 65 1.27 4.36 -1.90
CA THR A 65 1.41 5.56 -2.73
C THR A 65 2.42 5.38 -3.85
N LEU A 66 3.53 4.66 -3.62
CA LEU A 66 4.51 4.38 -4.68
C LEU A 66 3.92 3.46 -5.74
N MET A 67 3.22 2.40 -5.34
CA MET A 67 2.51 1.51 -6.26
C MET A 67 1.48 2.28 -7.08
N LEU A 68 0.76 3.21 -6.47
CA LEU A 68 -0.18 4.08 -7.17
C LEU A 68 0.53 4.95 -8.23
N MET A 69 1.66 5.58 -7.86
CA MET A 69 2.48 6.37 -8.79
C MET A 69 3.03 5.52 -9.95
N GLU A 70 3.38 4.27 -9.70
CA GLU A 70 3.96 3.33 -10.68
C GLU A 70 2.91 2.68 -11.58
N ALA A 71 1.69 2.47 -11.08
CA ALA A 71 0.53 2.05 -11.87
C ALA A 71 0.14 3.09 -12.93
N GLY A 72 0.81 4.26 -12.95
CA GLY A 72 0.59 5.31 -13.93
C GLY A 72 -0.66 6.14 -13.62
N GLU A 73 -1.09 6.15 -12.37
CA GLU A 73 -2.30 6.86 -11.97
C GLU A 73 -2.07 8.37 -11.96
N ASN A 74 -2.49 8.94 -13.08
CA ASN A 74 -2.70 10.35 -13.37
C ASN A 74 -4.00 10.87 -12.70
N ILE A 75 -4.36 10.40 -11.49
CA ILE A 75 -5.57 10.83 -10.76
C ILE A 75 -5.32 12.18 -10.08
N GLY A 76 -5.16 13.19 -10.92
CA GLY A 76 -4.91 14.58 -10.54
C GLY A 76 -4.83 15.52 -11.74
N VAL A 77 -4.75 14.99 -12.97
CA VAL A 77 -4.85 15.77 -14.19
C VAL A 77 -5.97 15.20 -15.06
N THR A 78 -7.12 15.86 -14.98
CA THR A 78 -8.33 15.58 -15.75
C THR A 78 -8.04 15.20 -17.20
N GLY A 79 -8.47 14.02 -17.66
CA GLY A 79 -8.91 13.90 -19.05
C GLY A 79 -8.85 12.56 -19.79
N LYS A 80 -8.06 11.55 -19.43
CA LYS A 80 -8.01 10.30 -20.23
C LYS A 80 -7.70 9.04 -19.39
N SER A 81 -8.73 8.22 -19.17
CA SER A 81 -8.60 6.83 -18.70
C SER A 81 -8.21 5.93 -19.86
N PHE A 82 -7.24 5.04 -19.67
CA PHE A 82 -6.93 3.97 -20.63
C PHE A 82 -7.40 2.63 -20.07
N SER A 83 -8.27 1.96 -20.83
CA SER A 83 -8.68 0.58 -20.60
C SER A 83 -7.54 -0.38 -20.92
N ASP A 84 -7.10 -1.19 -19.96
CA ASP A 84 -6.66 -2.60 -20.14
C ASP A 84 -6.09 -3.13 -18.81
N ASN A 85 -6.93 -3.74 -17.98
CA ASN A 85 -6.59 -4.20 -16.63
C ASN A 85 -6.09 -5.66 -16.63
N SER A 86 -5.03 -5.95 -17.38
CA SER A 86 -4.38 -7.28 -17.41
C SER A 86 -2.85 -7.21 -17.30
N ARG A 87 -2.33 -6.34 -16.43
CA ARG A 87 -0.89 -6.22 -16.19
C ARG A 87 -0.56 -6.71 -14.78
N SER A 88 0.00 -7.92 -14.70
CA SER A 88 0.75 -8.34 -13.52
C SER A 88 2.02 -7.50 -13.45
N PHE A 89 2.03 -6.48 -12.59
CA PHE A 89 3.19 -5.66 -12.31
C PHE A 89 4.21 -6.50 -11.54
N ILE A 90 5.24 -7.02 -12.22
CA ILE A 90 6.45 -7.46 -11.52
C ILE A 90 7.17 -6.19 -11.08
N SER A 91 6.94 -5.82 -9.82
CA SER A 91 7.53 -4.65 -9.19
C SER A 91 9.05 -4.84 -9.03
N TYR A 92 9.83 -4.20 -9.90
CA TYR A 92 11.27 -4.00 -9.67
C TYR A 92 11.54 -2.92 -8.60
N THR A 93 10.49 -2.36 -8.01
CA THR A 93 10.56 -1.27 -7.05
C THR A 93 11.17 -1.75 -5.76
N ASN A 94 12.34 -1.22 -5.47
CA ASN A 94 13.04 -1.53 -4.25
C ASN A 94 12.36 -0.82 -3.06
N TYR A 95 11.44 -1.53 -2.39
CA TYR A 95 10.76 -1.03 -1.19
C TYR A 95 11.63 -1.06 0.07
N SER A 96 12.88 -1.55 0.00
CA SER A 96 13.76 -1.73 1.16
C SER A 96 13.94 -0.42 1.95
N LYS A 97 13.99 0.73 1.28
CA LYS A 97 14.08 2.04 1.94
C LYS A 97 12.92 2.30 2.91
N TYR A 98 11.71 1.82 2.58
CA TYR A 98 10.50 2.00 3.38
C TYR A 98 10.31 0.88 4.40
N LEU A 99 10.87 -0.30 4.14
CA LEU A 99 10.81 -1.46 5.03
C LEU A 99 11.90 -1.44 6.11
N ASN A 100 13.10 -0.89 5.84
CA ASN A 100 14.22 -0.84 6.79
C ASN A 100 13.86 -0.27 8.18
N PRO A 101 13.03 0.79 8.32
CA PRO A 101 12.60 1.25 9.63
C PRO A 101 11.83 0.21 10.46
N LEU A 102 11.22 -0.78 9.82
CA LEU A 102 10.49 -1.87 10.48
C LEU A 102 11.41 -3.01 10.95
N GLN A 103 12.71 -2.95 10.67
CA GLN A 103 13.66 -4.01 10.99
C GLN A 103 13.64 -4.38 12.49
N THR A 104 13.40 -3.41 13.38
CA THR A 104 13.34 -3.64 14.83
C THR A 104 12.08 -4.39 15.28
N LEU A 105 11.03 -4.37 14.46
CA LEU A 105 9.75 -5.04 14.72
C LEU A 105 9.66 -6.40 14.05
N ARG A 106 10.58 -6.69 13.12
CA ARG A 106 10.64 -7.93 12.34
C ARG A 106 11.00 -9.11 13.24
N GLU A 107 10.30 -10.23 13.08
CA GLU A 107 10.68 -11.47 13.75
C GLU A 107 11.92 -12.07 13.06
N VAL A 108 13.01 -12.20 13.82
CA VAL A 108 14.21 -12.88 13.35
C VAL A 108 13.97 -14.37 13.57
N ALA A 109 14.08 -15.17 12.50
CA ALA A 109 14.15 -16.61 12.66
C ALA A 109 15.47 -16.93 13.37
N PHE A 110 15.37 -17.50 14.58
CA PHE A 110 16.51 -18.06 15.30
C PHE A 110 16.99 -19.36 14.64
#